data_AF-A0A971RXG0-F1
#
_entry.id   AF-A0A971RXG0-F1
#
_cell.length_a   1.000
_cell.length_b   1.000
_cell.length_c   1.000
_cell.angle_alpha   90.00
_cell.angle_beta   90.00
_cell.angle_gamma   90.00
#
_symmetry.space_group_name_H-M   'P 1'
#
loop_
_entity.id
_entity.type
_entity.pdbx_description
1 polymer ?
#
loop_
_entity_poly.entity_id
_entity_poly.type
_entity_poly.pdbx_seq_one_letter_code
_entity_poly.pdbx_strand_id
1 'polypeptide(L)'
;MTVGTKMHQTLVGLEGAMANLKSFALETEDKTAKQMFAQYSNQLESICQGLKQRINYIEQQEPQYKVFQNMTQPQQQLQQQTTQQQTTQQQLQQSKNKTK
;
A
#
# COMPACT_ATOMS: atom_id res chain seq x y z
N MET A 1 -8.95 -8.47 8.34
CA MET A 1 -7.51 -8.67 8.04
C MET A 1 -7.40 -9.36 6.71
N THR A 2 -6.76 -8.74 5.72
CA THR A 2 -6.67 -9.31 4.38
C THR A 2 -5.48 -10.26 4.25
N VAL A 3 -5.34 -10.91 3.09
CA VAL A 3 -4.20 -11.81 2.86
C VAL A 3 -2.92 -10.99 2.85
N GLY A 4 -2.92 -9.80 2.24
CA GLY A 4 -1.80 -8.85 2.32
C GLY A 4 -1.41 -8.51 3.76
N THR A 5 -2.38 -8.19 4.62
CA THR A 5 -2.11 -7.89 6.04
C THR A 5 -1.48 -9.08 6.78
N LYS A 6 -1.98 -10.31 6.55
CA LYS A 6 -1.40 -11.52 7.16
C LYS A 6 0.03 -11.75 6.70
N MET A 7 0.30 -11.57 5.41
CA MET A 7 1.64 -11.72 4.85
C MET A 7 2.61 -10.66 5.36
N HIS A 8 2.17 -9.43 5.56
CA HIS A 8 2.97 -8.38 6.22
C HIS A 8 3.36 -8.76 7.65
N GLN A 9 2.42 -9.30 8.43
CA GLN A 9 2.74 -9.78 9.79
C GLN A 9 3.79 -10.91 9.76
N THR A 10 3.66 -11.85 8.81
CA THR A 10 4.68 -12.89 8.62
C THR A 10 6.03 -12.30 8.25
N LEU A 11 6.09 -11.32 7.34
CA LEU A 11 7.32 -10.64 6.95
C LEU A 11 8.01 -10.00 8.17
N VAL A 12 7.26 -9.30 9.02
CA VAL A 12 7.80 -8.70 10.26
C VAL A 12 8.38 -9.77 11.18
N GLY A 13 7.71 -10.92 11.32
CA GLY A 13 8.23 -12.05 12.10
C GLY A 13 9.56 -12.58 11.56
N LEU A 14 9.68 -12.71 10.23
CA LEU A 14 10.91 -13.15 9.57
C LEU A 14 12.05 -12.13 9.71
N GLU A 15 11.76 -10.83 9.58
CA GLU A 15 12.73 -9.76 9.78
C GLU A 15 13.25 -9.75 11.23
N GLY A 16 12.38 -9.99 12.21
CA GLY A 16 12.77 -10.17 13.62
C GLY A 16 13.67 -11.40 13.83
N ALA A 17 13.32 -12.54 13.24
CA ALA A 17 14.16 -13.75 13.30
C ALA A 17 15.54 -13.52 12.65
N MET A 18 15.58 -12.83 11.51
CA MET A 18 16.81 -12.46 10.82
C MET A 18 17.71 -11.59 11.69
N ALA A 19 17.14 -10.59 12.39
CA ALA A 19 17.87 -9.74 13.31
C ALA A 19 18.45 -10.54 14.49
N ASN A 20 17.66 -11.43 15.08
CA ASN A 20 18.11 -12.31 16.16
C ASN A 20 19.29 -13.19 15.72
N LEU A 21 19.25 -13.76 14.50
CA LEU A 21 20.36 -14.55 13.96
C LEU A 21 21.63 -13.71 13.76
N LYS A 22 21.50 -12.45 13.33
CA LYS A 22 22.66 -11.53 13.26
C LYS A 22 23.24 -11.29 14.66
N SER A 23 22.39 -11.08 15.67
CA SER A 23 22.85 -10.94 17.06
C SER A 23 23.54 -12.19 17.57
N PHE A 24 22.98 -13.39 17.34
CA PHE A 24 23.60 -14.66 17.76
C PHE A 24 24.97 -14.87 17.10
N ALA A 25 25.14 -14.47 15.84
CA ALA A 25 26.44 -14.52 15.16
C ALA A 25 27.47 -13.57 15.78
N LEU A 26 27.04 -12.45 16.36
CA LEU A 26 27.93 -11.49 17.04
C LEU A 26 28.29 -11.97 18.46
N GLU A 27 27.32 -12.53 19.18
CA GLU A 27 27.44 -12.94 20.58
C GLU A 27 28.16 -14.27 20.77
N THR A 28 28.03 -15.21 19.84
CA THR A 28 28.66 -16.53 19.98
C THR A 28 30.18 -16.47 19.82
N GLU A 29 30.92 -17.31 20.55
CA GLU A 29 32.38 -17.47 20.36
C GLU A 29 32.73 -18.62 19.41
N ASP A 30 31.78 -19.51 19.12
CA ASP A 30 31.97 -20.65 18.23
C ASP A 30 32.03 -20.18 16.76
N LYS A 31 33.18 -20.39 16.11
CA LYS A 31 33.42 -19.98 14.71
C LYS A 31 32.47 -20.64 13.72
N THR A 32 32.09 -21.89 13.95
CA THR A 32 31.14 -22.63 13.11
C THR A 32 29.73 -22.05 13.28
N ALA A 33 29.32 -21.79 14.52
CA ALA A 33 28.03 -21.18 14.81
C ALA A 33 27.92 -19.76 14.21
N LYS A 34 28.98 -18.95 14.26
CA LYS A 34 29.02 -17.65 13.58
C LYS A 34 28.69 -17.75 12.11
N GLN A 35 29.37 -18.65 11.40
CA GLN A 35 29.15 -18.85 9.97
C GLN A 35 27.74 -19.34 9.68
N MET A 36 27.25 -20.29 10.48
CA MET A 36 25.92 -20.85 10.34
C MET A 36 24.82 -19.79 10.54
N PHE A 37 24.89 -19.00 11.61
CA PHE A 37 23.92 -17.92 11.86
C PHE A 37 23.96 -16.83 10.78
N ALA A 38 25.16 -16.47 10.30
CA ALA A 38 25.29 -15.55 9.18
C ALA A 38 24.64 -16.10 7.89
N GLN A 39 24.87 -17.39 7.59
CA GLN A 39 24.23 -18.06 6.45
C GLN A 39 22.70 -18.09 6.56
N TYR A 40 22.16 -18.44 7.73
CA TYR A 40 20.71 -18.44 7.96
C TYR A 40 20.10 -17.04 7.83
N SER A 41 20.80 -16.01 8.32
CA SER A 41 20.37 -14.62 8.15
C SER A 41 20.28 -14.23 6.67
N ASN A 42 21.28 -14.61 5.86
CA ASN A 42 21.27 -14.34 4.41
C ASN A 42 20.16 -15.09 3.67
N GLN A 43 19.86 -16.33 4.06
CA GLN A 43 18.74 -17.09 3.50
C GLN A 43 17.41 -16.42 3.83
N LEU A 44 17.22 -15.98 5.07
CA LEU A 44 16.04 -15.22 5.47
C LEU A 44 15.91 -13.90 4.72
N GLU A 45 17.02 -13.19 4.50
CA GLU A 45 17.00 -11.94 3.70
C GLU A 45 16.45 -12.20 2.29
N SER A 46 16.91 -13.27 1.63
CA SER A 46 16.42 -13.67 0.30
C SER A 46 14.93 -14.03 0.32
N ILE A 47 14.48 -14.76 1.34
CA ILE A 47 13.06 -15.10 1.53
C ILE A 47 12.22 -13.83 1.75
N CYS A 48 12.68 -12.91 2.60
CA CYS A 48 12.01 -11.63 2.86
C CYS A 48 11.87 -10.80 1.58
N GLN A 49 12.89 -10.76 0.73
CA GLN A 49 12.81 -10.07 -0.57
C GLN A 49 11.74 -10.68 -1.49
N GLY A 50 11.71 -12.01 -1.63
CA GLY A 50 10.67 -12.70 -2.40
C GLY A 50 9.27 -12.48 -1.84
N LEU A 51 9.13 -12.51 -0.51
CA LEU A 51 7.86 -12.28 0.16
C LEU A 51 7.36 -10.84 -0.04
N LYS A 52 8.25 -9.84 0.02
CA LYS A 52 7.93 -8.43 -0.29
C LYS A 52 7.36 -8.27 -1.70
N GLN A 53 7.98 -8.89 -2.70
CA GLN A 53 7.48 -8.86 -4.08
C GLN A 53 6.08 -9.48 -4.17
N ARG A 54 5.85 -10.60 -3.46
CA ARG A 54 4.55 -11.27 -3.46
C ARG A 54 3.46 -10.47 -2.74
N ILE A 55 3.80 -9.81 -1.64
CA ILE A 55 2.90 -8.91 -0.90
C ILE A 55 2.44 -7.79 -1.83
N ASN A 56 3.39 -7.07 -2.45
CA ASN A 56 3.08 -5.97 -3.37
C ASN A 56 2.12 -6.40 -4.49
N TYR A 57 2.33 -7.59 -5.07
CA TYR A 57 1.44 -8.13 -6.08
C TYR A 57 0.03 -8.43 -5.54
N ILE A 58 -0.08 -9.06 -4.38
CA ILE A 58 -1.38 -9.42 -3.80
C ILE A 58 -2.16 -8.17 -3.42
N GLU A 59 -1.52 -7.17 -2.82
CA GLU A 59 -2.19 -5.94 -2.40
C GLU A 59 -2.83 -5.17 -3.56
N GLN A 60 -2.19 -5.17 -4.74
CA GLN A 60 -2.77 -4.61 -5.97
C GLN A 60 -4.03 -5.36 -6.44
N GLN A 61 -4.15 -6.63 -6.09
CA GLN A 61 -5.28 -7.48 -6.49
C GLN A 61 -6.44 -7.41 -5.50
N GLU A 62 -6.23 -6.88 -4.29
CA GLU A 62 -7.27 -6.87 -3.27
C GLU A 62 -8.40 -5.87 -3.61
N PRO A 63 -9.67 -6.28 -3.42
CA PRO A 63 -10.83 -5.46 -3.80
C PRO A 63 -10.85 -4.12 -3.09
N GLN A 64 -10.36 -4.03 -1.86
CA GLN A 64 -10.23 -2.78 -1.11
C GLN A 64 -9.29 -1.76 -1.78
N TYR A 65 -8.19 -2.20 -2.40
CA TYR A 65 -7.28 -1.32 -3.14
C TYR A 65 -7.96 -0.80 -4.41
N LYS A 66 -8.70 -1.67 -5.10
CA LYS A 66 -9.51 -1.32 -6.27
C LYS A 66 -10.66 -0.37 -5.92
N VAL A 67 -11.32 -0.57 -4.79
CA VAL A 67 -12.41 0.30 -4.31
C VAL A 67 -11.88 1.69 -3.95
N PHE A 68 -10.72 1.80 -3.30
CA PHE A 68 -10.08 3.09 -3.03
C PHE A 68 -9.72 3.84 -4.33
N GLN A 69 -9.18 3.14 -5.32
CA GLN A 69 -8.90 3.72 -6.65
C GLN A 69 -10.18 4.16 -7.37
N ASN A 70 -11.25 3.37 -7.29
CA ASN A 70 -12.53 3.69 -7.91
C ASN A 70 -13.29 4.82 -7.19
N MET A 71 -13.02 5.04 -5.89
CA MET A 71 -13.62 6.11 -5.09
C MET A 71 -12.89 7.45 -5.20
N THR A 72 -11.65 7.47 -5.69
CA THR A 72 -10.88 8.71 -5.91
C THR A 72 -11.10 9.34 -7.28
N GLN A 73 -11.70 8.61 -8.23
CA GLN A 73 -12.05 9.11 -9.57
C GLN A 73 -13.36 9.94 -9.71
N PRO A 74 -14.44 9.76 -8.93
CA PRO A 74 -15.71 10.45 -9.18
C PRO A 74 -15.70 11.94 -8.83
N GLN A 75 -14.78 12.40 -7.98
CA GLN A 75 -14.84 13.75 -7.41
C GLN A 75 -14.47 14.85 -8.43
N GLN A 76 -13.82 14.51 -9.55
CA GLN A 76 -13.52 15.47 -10.63
C GLN A 76 -14.63 15.57 -11.69
N GLN A 77 -15.53 14.59 -11.82
CA GLN A 77 -16.61 14.64 -12.83
C GLN A 77 -17.90 15.27 -12.28
N LEU A 78 -18.21 15.14 -10.99
CA LEU A 78 -19.42 15.78 -10.42
C LEU A 78 -19.32 17.31 -10.32
N GLN A 79 -18.12 17.89 -10.34
CA GLN A 79 -17.95 19.34 -10.24
C GLN A 79 -18.19 20.07 -11.58
N GLN A 80 -18.05 19.40 -12.74
CA GLN A 80 -18.31 20.04 -14.04
C GLN A 80 -19.81 20.11 -14.40
N GLN A 81 -20.64 19.23 -13.82
CA GLN A 81 -22.09 19.23 -14.10
C GLN A 81 -22.85 20.27 -13.26
N THR A 82 -22.38 20.57 -12.05
CA THR A 82 -23.00 21.56 -11.16
C THR A 82 -22.72 23.00 -11.61
N THR A 83 -21.53 23.30 -12.15
CA THR A 83 -21.21 24.65 -12.64
C THR A 83 -22.06 25.03 -13.86
N GLN A 84 -22.30 24.11 -14.81
CA GLN A 84 -23.09 24.41 -16.00
C GLN A 84 -24.57 24.70 -15.68
N GLN A 85 -25.16 24.02 -14.68
CA GLN A 85 -26.54 24.29 -14.28
C GLN A 85 -26.69 25.64 -13.57
N GLN A 86 -25.70 26.06 -12.78
CA GLN A 86 -25.72 27.39 -12.15
C GLN A 86 -25.55 28.51 -13.17
N THR A 87 -24.63 28.39 -14.14
CA THR A 87 -24.46 29.42 -15.18
C THR A 87 -25.72 29.59 -16.04
N THR A 88 -26.37 28.47 -16.37
CA THR A 88 -27.61 28.49 -17.17
C THR A 88 -28.75 29.18 -16.41
N GLN A 89 -28.95 28.87 -15.12
CA GLN A 89 -29.97 29.54 -14.31
C GLN A 89 -29.68 31.03 -14.11
N GLN A 90 -28.42 31.42 -13.98
CA GLN A 90 -28.03 32.81 -13.80
C GLN A 90 -28.24 33.63 -15.09
N GLN A 91 -27.99 33.04 -16.28
CA GLN A 91 -28.31 33.67 -17.56
C GLN A 91 -29.82 33.84 -17.80
N LEU A 92 -30.64 32.85 -17.43
CA LEU A 92 -32.10 32.98 -17.56
C LEU A 92 -32.69 34.07 -16.64
N GLN A 93 -32.15 34.26 -15.44
CA GLN A 93 -32.60 35.31 -14.53
C GLN A 93 -32.23 36.71 -15.04
N GLN A 94 -31.03 36.87 -15.60
CA GLN A 94 -30.61 38.15 -16.18
C GLN A 94 -31.42 38.54 -17.43
N SER A 95 -31.83 37.56 -18.25
CA SER A 95 -32.68 37.84 -19.42
C SER A 95 -34.11 38.27 -19.05
N LYS A 96 -34.64 37.83 -17.91
CA LYS A 96 -35.99 38.21 -17.45
C LYS A 96 -36.06 39.63 -16.87
N ASN A 97 -34.95 40.14 -16.32
CA ASN A 97 -34.89 41.49 -15.75
C ASN A 97 -34.63 42.60 -16.78
N LYS A 98 -34.33 42.28 -18.04
CA LYS A 98 -34.13 43.26 -19.13
C LYS A 98 -35.38 43.54 -19.97
N THR A 99 -36.51 42.88 -19.71
CA THR A 99 -37.75 43.00 -20.51
C THR A 99 -38.89 43.72 -19.76
N LYS A 100 -38.57 44.48 -18.71
CA LYS A 100 -39.47 45.44 -18.05
C LYS A 100 -38.85 46.83 -18.12
#